data_AF-A0A7C1U5F2-F1
#
_entry.id   AF-A0A7C1U5F2-F1
#
_cell.length_a   1.000
_cell.length_b   1.000
_cell.length_c   1.000
_cell.angle_alpha   90.00
_cell.angle_beta   90.00
_cell.angle_gamma   90.00
#
_symmetry.space_group_name_H-M   'P 1'
#
loop_
_entity.id
_entity.type
_entity.pdbx_description
1 polymer ?
#
loop_
_entity_poly.entity_id
_entity_poly.type
_entity_poly.pdbx_seq_one_letter_code
_entity_poly.pdbx_strand_id
1 'polypeptide(L)' 'MDKLDQKILDLLQQDAMVPVADIAEQVGSSKSVCWRRIQRLQDDGII' A
#
# COMPACT_ATOMS: atom_id res chain seq x y z
N MET A 1 -1.82 10.41 6.51
CA MET A 1 -1.18 9.71 5.38
C MET A 1 0.29 10.09 5.35
N ASP A 2 1.18 9.10 5.52
CA ASP A 2 2.63 9.32 5.47
C ASP A 2 3.21 9.01 4.09
N LYS A 3 4.54 9.15 3.93
CA LYS A 3 5.24 8.91 2.65
C LYS A 3 5.12 7.45 2.17
N LEU A 4 4.94 6.50 3.07
CA LEU A 4 4.77 5.10 2.71
C LEU A 4 3.36 4.89 2.15
N ASP A 5 2.35 5.44 2.80
CA ASP A 5 0.96 5.39 2.33
C ASP A 5 0.83 6.02 0.93
N GLN A 6 1.51 7.15 0.67
CA GLN A 6 1.57 7.78 -0.66
C GLN A 6 2.13 6.83 -1.72
N LYS A 7 3.28 6.20 -1.46
CA LYS A 7 3.87 5.24 -2.39
C LYS A 7 2.99 4.02 -2.64
N ILE A 8 2.33 3.51 -1.59
CA ILE A 8 1.39 2.40 -1.72
C ILE A 8 0.22 2.79 -2.63
N LEU A 9 -0.33 3.98 -2.45
CA LEU A 9 -1.41 4.50 -3.29
C LEU A 9 -0.94 4.72 -4.73
N ASP A 10 0.25 5.28 -4.94
CA ASP A 10 0.80 5.49 -6.28
C ASP A 10 0.92 4.16 -7.05
N LEU A 11 1.36 3.09 -6.37
CA LEU A 11 1.46 1.75 -6.94
C LEU A 11 0.09 1.14 -7.24
N LEU A 12 -0.85 1.21 -6.28
CA LEU A 12 -2.20 0.67 -6.46
C LEU A 12 -3.02 1.44 -7.52
N GLN A 13 -2.80 2.74 -7.66
CA GLN A 13 -3.44 3.56 -8.69
C GLN A 13 -2.89 3.25 -10.10
N GLN A 14 -1.62 2.86 -10.20
CA GLN A 14 -1.04 2.38 -11.46
C GLN A 14 -1.56 0.99 -11.82
N ASP A 15 -1.56 0.07 -10.86
CA ASP A 15 -2.09 -1.27 -11.01
C ASP A 15 -2.59 -1.83 -9.66
N ALA A 16 -3.92 -1.96 -9.54
CA ALA A 16 -4.56 -2.48 -8.34
C ALA A 16 -4.44 -4.01 -8.19
N MET A 17 -3.96 -4.72 -9.22
CA MET A 17 -3.73 -6.17 -9.16
C MET A 17 -2.36 -6.54 -8.59
N VAL A 18 -1.47 -5.56 -8.34
CA VAL A 18 -0.12 -5.81 -7.81
C VAL A 18 -0.23 -6.50 -6.45
N PRO A 19 0.45 -7.66 -6.27
CA PRO A 19 0.48 -8.34 -4.99
C PRO A 19 1.08 -7.46 -3.88
N VAL A 20 0.50 -7.53 -2.68
CA VAL A 20 1.00 -6.79 -1.49
C VAL A 20 2.46 -7.12 -1.14
N ALA A 21 2.95 -8.31 -1.52
CA ALA A 21 4.35 -8.68 -1.34
C ALA A 21 5.27 -7.80 -2.21
N ASP A 22 4.90 -7.60 -3.47
CA ASP A 22 5.67 -6.84 -4.45
C ASP A 22 5.61 -5.34 -4.11
N ILE A 23 4.45 -4.86 -3.64
CA ILE A 23 4.32 -3.50 -3.08
C ILE A 23 5.31 -3.33 -1.93
N ALA A 24 5.37 -4.28 -1.00
CA ALA A 24 6.25 -4.21 0.17
C ALA A 24 7.74 -4.18 -0.22
N GLU A 25 8.14 -4.98 -1.20
CA GLU A 25 9.50 -4.95 -1.76
C GLU A 25 9.83 -3.58 -2.37
N GLN A 26 8.93 -3.04 -3.20
CA GLN A 26 9.13 -1.75 -3.87
C GLN A 26 9.18 -0.56 -2.90
N VAL A 27 8.37 -0.58 -1.83
CA VAL A 27 8.37 0.50 -0.84
C VAL A 27 9.39 0.31 0.29
N GLY A 28 10.15 -0.80 0.29
CA GLY A 28 11.16 -1.12 1.30
C GLY A 28 10.57 -1.39 2.68
N SER A 29 9.44 -2.09 2.74
CA SER A 29 8.75 -2.44 3.99
C SER A 29 8.43 -3.94 4.06
N SER A 30 7.86 -4.39 5.18
CA SER A 30 7.39 -5.76 5.29
C SER A 30 5.97 -5.90 4.72
N LYS A 31 5.65 -7.10 4.24
CA LYS A 31 4.30 -7.43 3.75
C LYS A 31 3.21 -7.16 4.79
N SER A 32 3.48 -7.44 6.07
CA SER A 32 2.53 -7.21 7.17
C SER A 32 2.30 -5.72 7.44
N VAL A 33 3.33 -4.88 7.28
CA VAL A 33 3.20 -3.43 7.39
C VAL A 33 2.36 -2.89 6.24
N CYS A 34 2.71 -3.22 4.98
CA CYS A 34 1.93 -2.78 3.81
C CYS A 34 0.47 -3.21 3.87
N TRP A 35 0.20 -4.45 4.27
CA TRP A 35 -1.18 -4.94 4.42
C TRP A 35 -1.98 -4.11 5.43
N ARG A 36 -1.41 -3.83 6.62
CA ARG A 36 -2.07 -3.00 7.63
C ARG A 36 -2.33 -1.58 7.13
N ARG A 37 -1.44 -1.02 6.32
CA ARG A 37 -1.63 0.31 5.73
C ARG A 37 -2.74 0.32 4.70
N ILE A 38 -2.77 -0.67 3.80
CA ILE A 38 -3.83 -0.80 2.79
C ILE A 38 -5.18 -0.94 3.47
N GLN A 39 -5.30 -1.81 4.49
CA GLN A 39 -6.53 -1.98 5.24
C GLN A 39 -6.97 -0.67 5.90
N ARG A 40 -6.04 0.05 6.53
CA ARG A 40 -6.35 1.36 7.11
C ARG A 40 -6.85 2.35 6.05
N LEU A 41 -6.22 2.40 4.87
CA LEU A 41 -6.64 3.30 3.80
C LEU A 41 -8.05 2.97 3.29
N GLN A 42 -8.45 1.69 3.29
CA GLN A 42 -9.82 1.25 3.00
C GLN A 42 -10.79 1.65 4.12
N ASP A 43 -10.43 1.40 5.37
CA ASP A 43 -11.25 1.76 6.54
C ASP A 43 -11.46 3.28 6.65
N ASP A 44 -10.44 4.07 6.28
CA ASP A 44 -10.47 5.53 6.22
C ASP A 44 -11.24 6.05 4.97
N GLY A 45 -11.70 5.17 4.06
CA GLY A 45 -12.47 5.50 2.86
C GLY A 45 -11.67 6.17 1.74
N ILE A 46 -10.35 6.00 1.74
CA ILE A 46 -9.43 6.57 0.74
C ILE A 46 -9.36 5.69 -0.52
N ILE A 47 -9.57 4.37 -0.36
CA ILE A 47 -9.60 3.36 -1.43
C ILE A 47 -10.90 2.57 -1.34
#